data_AF-A0A2S8BM06-F1
#
_entry.id   AF-A0A2S8BM06-F1
#
_cell.length_a   1.000
_cell.length_b   1.000
_cell.length_c   1.000
_cell.angle_alpha   90.00
_cell.angle_beta   90.00
_cell.angle_gamma   90.00
#
_symmetry.space_group_name_H-M   'P 1'
#
loop_
_entity.id
_entity.type
_entity.pdbx_description
1 polymer ?
#
loop_
_entity_poly.entity_id
_entity_poly.type
_entity_poly.pdbx_seq_one_letter_code
_entity_poly.pdbx_strand_id
1 'polypeptide(L)'
;MELADGTLLRGFVDRIDVAPTGELRVVDYKTGKAPPAARALAEAKALFQMKFYAVALLRSRGVLPTRLRLIYLADGQLLDYSPDHEELLRFEKTLTAIWRAIRSAGASGDFRPSPSRLCDWCAHQALCPAFGGTPPPYPGWPAEPAA
;
A
#
# COMPACT_ATOMS: atom_id res chain seq x y z
N MET A 1 1.54 12.25 -7.98
CA MET A 1 2.52 11.95 -9.05
C MET A 1 1.95 10.84 -9.92
N GLU A 2 2.36 10.72 -11.17
CA GLU A 2 1.79 9.77 -12.12
C GLU A 2 2.78 8.66 -12.46
N LEU A 3 2.28 7.43 -12.59
CA LEU A 3 3.00 6.32 -13.20
C LEU A 3 2.96 6.41 -14.73
N ALA A 4 3.74 5.57 -15.41
CA ALA A 4 3.84 5.58 -16.88
C ALA A 4 2.50 5.39 -17.60
N ASP A 5 1.50 4.77 -16.95
CA ASP A 5 0.17 4.54 -17.52
C ASP A 5 -0.90 5.55 -17.05
N GLY A 6 -0.48 6.67 -16.44
CA GLY A 6 -1.37 7.71 -15.92
C GLY A 6 -1.98 7.38 -14.55
N THR A 7 -1.64 6.24 -13.93
CA THR A 7 -2.08 5.94 -12.57
C THR A 7 -1.53 6.97 -11.59
N LEU A 8 -2.43 7.67 -10.90
CA LEU A 8 -2.07 8.65 -9.88
C LEU A 8 -1.69 7.95 -8.58
N LEU A 9 -0.43 8.11 -8.15
CA LEU A 9 0.00 7.78 -6.80
C LEU A 9 0.00 9.03 -5.93
N ARG A 10 -0.65 8.93 -4.78
CA ARG A 10 -0.70 9.95 -3.75
C ARG A 10 -0.53 9.30 -2.38
N GLY A 11 0.25 9.95 -1.53
CA GLY A 11 0.47 9.51 -0.15
C GLY A 11 1.35 10.50 0.60
N PHE A 12 1.53 10.24 1.89
CA PHE A 12 2.42 10.98 2.76
C PHE A 12 3.45 10.01 3.33
N VAL A 13 4.72 10.38 3.22
CA VAL A 13 5.83 9.62 3.80
C VAL A 13 6.12 10.22 5.17
N ASP A 14 6.19 9.39 6.21
CA ASP A 14 6.43 9.88 7.58
C ASP A 14 7.76 10.62 7.70
N ARG A 15 8.84 10.03 7.17
CA ARG A 15 10.18 10.64 7.19
C ARG A 15 11.07 10.11 6.07
N ILE A 16 11.89 11.00 5.51
CA ILE A 16 12.96 10.68 4.57
C ILE A 16 14.27 11.18 5.17
N ASP A 17 15.22 10.28 5.37
CA ASP A 17 16.59 10.62 5.78
C ASP A 17 17.49 10.67 4.54
N VAL A 18 18.40 11.64 4.50
CA VAL A 18 19.45 11.75 3.47
C VAL A 18 20.81 11.62 4.16
N ALA A 19 21.61 10.63 3.76
CA ALA A 19 22.98 10.50 4.26
C ALA A 19 23.89 11.60 3.67
N PRO A 20 25.03 11.93 4.30
CA PRO A 20 26.01 12.86 3.71
C PRO A 20 26.51 12.45 2.32
N THR A 21 26.49 11.14 2.04
CA THR A 21 26.79 10.51 0.74
C THR A 21 25.67 10.67 -0.30
N GLY A 22 24.52 11.23 0.08
CA GLY A 22 23.34 11.41 -0.78
C GLY A 22 22.36 10.23 -0.78
N GLU A 23 22.69 9.13 -0.12
CA GLU A 23 21.84 7.94 -0.06
C GLU A 23 20.54 8.21 0.72
N LEU A 24 19.41 7.75 0.20
CA LEU A 24 18.09 7.97 0.81
C LEU A 24 17.60 6.76 1.61
N ARG A 25 17.08 7.03 2.81
CA ARG A 25 16.32 6.07 3.61
C ARG A 25 14.89 6.57 3.84
N VAL A 26 13.92 5.74 3.50
CA VAL A 26 12.51 5.98 3.83
C VAL A 26 12.22 5.34 5.18
N VAL A 27 11.58 6.09 6.07
CA VAL A 27 11.21 5.63 7.41
C VAL A 27 9.71 5.80 7.61
N ASP A 28 9.06 4.76 8.14
CA ASP A 28 7.66 4.77 8.57
C ASP A 28 7.57 4.29 10.02
N TYR A 29 6.77 4.97 10.84
CA TYR A 29 6.62 4.66 12.24
C TYR A 29 5.34 3.86 12.48
N LYS A 30 5.48 2.75 13.20
CA LYS A 30 4.35 1.94 13.66
C LYS A 30 4.24 2.04 15.17
N THR A 31 3.08 2.45 15.66
CA THR A 31 2.82 2.56 17.11
C THR A 31 2.64 1.20 17.79
N GLY A 32 2.34 0.14 17.03
CA GLY A 32 2.21 -1.23 17.54
C GLY A 32 3.54 -1.94 17.75
N LYS A 33 3.46 -3.20 18.21
CA LYS A 33 4.60 -4.12 18.30
C LYS A 33 4.97 -4.66 16.92
N ALA A 34 6.23 -5.05 16.75
CA ALA A 34 6.64 -5.77 15.56
C ALA A 34 5.89 -7.10 15.45
N PRO A 35 5.44 -7.49 14.23
CA PRO A 35 4.89 -8.81 14.03
C PRO A 35 5.97 -9.87 14.37
N PRO A 36 5.61 -10.99 15.03
CA PRO A 36 6.57 -12.07 15.28
C PRO A 36 7.19 -12.55 13.98
N ALA A 37 8.49 -12.86 13.97
CA ALA A 37 9.25 -13.27 12.78
C ALA A 37 8.62 -14.46 12.02
N ALA A 38 7.84 -15.31 12.70
CA ALA A 38 7.10 -16.41 12.08
C ALA A 38 5.92 -15.96 11.18
N ARG A 39 5.60 -14.67 11.11
CA ARG A 39 4.41 -14.14 10.44
C ARG A 39 4.75 -13.47 9.11
N ALA A 40 5.32 -14.23 8.18
CA ALA A 40 5.74 -13.77 6.84
C ALA A 40 4.68 -12.95 6.09
N LEU A 41 3.38 -13.24 6.28
CA LEU A 41 2.29 -12.46 5.68
C LEU A 41 2.21 -11.01 6.22
N ALA A 42 2.51 -10.81 7.50
CA ALA A 42 2.53 -9.47 8.10
C ALA A 42 3.72 -8.66 7.57
N GLU A 43 4.87 -9.32 7.40
CA GLU A 43 6.05 -8.73 6.77
C GLU A 43 5.77 -8.35 5.31
N ALA A 44 5.15 -9.24 4.53
CA ALA A 44 4.78 -8.96 3.14
C ALA A 44 3.84 -7.73 3.01
N LYS A 45 2.86 -7.59 3.90
CA LYS A 45 1.97 -6.41 3.94
C LYS A 45 2.72 -5.13 4.30
N ALA A 46 3.60 -5.21 5.29
CA ALA A 46 4.41 -4.06 5.72
C ALA A 46 5.35 -3.61 4.60
N LEU A 47 5.98 -4.55 3.90
CA LEU A 47 6.86 -4.28 2.76
C LEU A 47 6.11 -3.74 1.54
N PHE A 48 4.84 -4.12 1.33
CA PHE A 48 4.02 -3.56 0.25
C PHE A 48 3.88 -2.03 0.39
N GLN A 49 3.52 -1.56 1.59
CA GLN A 49 3.42 -0.11 1.86
C GLN A 49 4.76 0.59 1.64
N MET A 50 5.86 0.00 2.13
CA MET A 50 7.19 0.60 1.99
C MET A 50 7.64 0.69 0.52
N LYS A 51 7.39 -0.35 -0.28
CA LYS A 51 7.71 -0.37 -1.72
C LYS A 51 6.91 0.66 -2.50
N PHE A 52 5.70 0.98 -2.07
CA PHE A 52 4.91 2.07 -2.66
C PHE A 52 5.63 3.41 -2.56
N TYR A 53 6.16 3.76 -1.38
CA TYR A 53 6.95 4.98 -1.20
C TYR A 53 8.25 4.95 -2.00
N ALA A 54 8.90 3.78 -2.11
CA ALA A 54 10.10 3.62 -2.91
C ALA A 54 9.85 3.91 -4.40
N VAL A 55 8.77 3.36 -4.98
CA VAL A 55 8.35 3.67 -6.36
C VAL A 55 8.02 5.15 -6.50
N ALA A 56 7.34 5.75 -5.53
CA ALA A 56 7.03 7.17 -5.54
C ALA A 56 8.30 8.04 -5.54
N LEU A 57 9.34 7.69 -4.78
CA LEU A 57 10.60 8.44 -4.83
C LEU A 57 11.37 8.22 -6.14
N LEU A 58 11.42 6.98 -6.62
CA LEU A 58 12.06 6.64 -7.89
C LEU A 58 11.44 7.43 -9.05
N ARG A 59 10.10 7.48 -9.13
CA ARG A 59 9.41 8.13 -10.24
C ARG A 59 9.34 9.65 -10.11
N SER A 60 9.23 10.21 -8.91
CA SER A 60 9.14 11.68 -8.74
C SER A 60 10.50 12.36 -8.71
N ARG A 61 11.56 11.67 -8.28
CA ARG A 61 12.89 12.26 -8.08
C ARG A 61 14.01 11.57 -8.84
N GLY A 62 13.75 10.43 -9.48
CA GLY A 62 14.80 9.62 -10.14
C GLY A 62 15.74 8.92 -9.15
N VAL A 63 15.37 8.84 -7.86
CA VAL A 63 16.25 8.29 -6.82
C VAL A 63 15.72 6.97 -6.31
N LEU A 64 16.56 5.92 -6.36
CA LEU A 64 16.32 4.66 -5.70
C LEU A 64 16.70 4.76 -4.22
N PRO A 65 15.76 4.63 -3.26
CA PRO A 65 16.13 4.59 -1.85
C PRO A 65 16.95 3.34 -1.54
N THR A 66 18.06 3.50 -0.83
CA THR A 66 18.96 2.40 -0.47
C THR A 66 18.46 1.61 0.73
N ARG A 67 17.51 2.16 1.49
CA ARG A 67 16.91 1.53 2.66
C ARG A 67 15.45 1.98 2.85
N LEU A 68 14.60 1.02 3.16
CA LEU A 68 13.26 1.21 3.71
C LEU A 68 13.28 0.70 5.15
N ARG A 69 12.74 1.48 6.08
CA ARG A 69 12.76 1.16 7.52
C ARG A 69 11.39 1.33 8.13
N LEU A 70 10.98 0.34 8.90
CA LEU A 70 9.86 0.43 9.83
C LEU A 70 10.40 0.50 11.26
N ILE A 71 9.89 1.43 12.06
CA ILE A 71 10.22 1.57 13.47
C ILE A 71 8.97 1.24 14.29
N TYR A 72 9.01 0.15 15.06
CA TYR A 72 7.93 -0.26 15.95
C TYR A 72 8.14 0.37 17.33
N LEU A 73 7.35 1.38 17.65
CA LEU A 73 7.53 2.20 18.85
C LEU A 73 7.19 1.46 20.14
N ALA A 74 6.32 0.45 20.09
CA ALA A 74 5.89 -0.27 21.29
C ALA A 74 6.97 -1.20 21.88
N ASP A 75 7.90 -1.68 21.06
CA ASP A 75 8.96 -2.61 21.46
C ASP A 75 10.35 -2.23 20.94
N GLY A 76 10.47 -1.07 20.27
CA GLY A 76 11.72 -0.52 19.74
C GLY A 76 12.30 -1.28 18.55
N GLN A 77 11.59 -2.27 18.01
CA GLN A 77 12.12 -3.10 16.93
C GLN A 77 12.19 -2.34 15.61
N LEU A 78 13.20 -2.69 14.81
CA LEU A 78 13.43 -2.16 13.48
C LEU A 78 13.27 -3.27 12.45
N LEU A 79 12.57 -2.99 11.36
CA LEU A 79 12.58 -3.81 10.17
C LEU A 79 13.18 -3.01 9.03
N ASP A 80 14.31 -3.48 8.52
CA ASP A 80 15.06 -2.87 7.43
C ASP A 80 14.93 -3.70 6.17
N TYR A 81 14.78 -3.02 5.04
CA TYR A 81 14.70 -3.64 3.73
C TYR A 81 15.41 -2.80 2.68
N SER A 82 16.20 -3.43 1.81
CA SER A 82 16.89 -2.75 0.72
C SER A 82 16.28 -3.21 -0.61
N PRO A 83 15.45 -2.39 -1.26
CA PRO A 83 14.87 -2.75 -2.55
C PRO A 83 15.92 -2.62 -3.65
N ASP A 84 15.80 -3.44 -4.69
CA ASP A 84 16.52 -3.23 -5.94
C ASP A 84 15.63 -2.57 -7.01
N HIS A 85 16.25 -2.08 -8.07
CA HIS A 85 15.54 -1.35 -9.12
C HIS A 85 14.53 -2.24 -9.88
N GLU A 86 14.89 -3.48 -10.21
CA GLU A 86 14.04 -4.38 -10.98
C GLU A 86 12.79 -4.78 -10.18
N GLU A 87 12.96 -5.01 -8.89
CA GLU A 87 11.88 -5.24 -7.96
C GLU A 87 10.89 -4.07 -7.94
N LEU A 88 11.36 -2.83 -7.85
CA LEU A 88 10.46 -1.66 -7.86
C LEU A 88 9.71 -1.54 -9.19
N LEU A 89 10.36 -1.85 -10.32
CA LEU A 89 9.69 -1.89 -11.62
C LEU A 89 8.61 -2.98 -11.70
N ARG A 90 8.86 -4.16 -11.11
CA ARG A 90 7.84 -5.22 -10.99
C ARG A 90 6.71 -4.80 -10.06
N PHE A 91 7.04 -4.16 -8.94
CA PHE A 91 6.06 -3.64 -7.98
C PHE A 91 5.17 -2.57 -8.59
N GLU A 92 5.72 -1.67 -9.41
CA GLU A 92 4.95 -0.68 -10.15
C GLU A 92 3.90 -1.32 -11.08
N LYS A 93 4.26 -2.39 -11.79
CA LYS A 93 3.31 -3.15 -12.61
C LYS A 93 2.17 -3.73 -11.76
N THR A 94 2.47 -4.20 -10.55
CA THR A 94 1.47 -4.66 -9.58
C THR A 94 0.53 -3.53 -9.17
N LEU A 95 1.05 -2.31 -8.90
CA LEU A 95 0.22 -1.15 -8.56
C LEU A 95 -0.72 -0.78 -9.70
N THR A 96 -0.22 -0.75 -10.93
CA THR A 96 -1.01 -0.55 -12.14
C THR A 96 -2.12 -1.59 -12.28
N ALA A 97 -1.82 -2.88 -12.08
CA ALA A 97 -2.81 -3.95 -12.16
C ALA A 97 -3.90 -3.80 -11.08
N ILE A 98 -3.52 -3.46 -9.86
CA ILE A 98 -4.46 -3.17 -8.76
C ILE A 98 -5.35 -1.98 -9.13
N TRP A 99 -4.79 -0.91 -9.67
CA TRP A 99 -5.57 0.26 -10.07
C TRP A 99 -6.58 -0.06 -11.17
N ARG A 100 -6.20 -0.85 -12.17
CA ARG A 100 -7.13 -1.31 -13.21
C ARG A 100 -8.26 -2.16 -12.63
N ALA A 101 -7.95 -3.06 -11.70
CA ALA A 101 -8.97 -3.85 -11.01
C ALA A 101 -9.93 -2.96 -10.20
N ILE A 102 -9.41 -1.95 -9.48
CA ILE A 102 -10.23 -0.97 -8.76
C ILE A 102 -11.16 -0.22 -9.71
N ARG A 103 -10.65 0.29 -10.85
CA ARG A 103 -11.47 0.99 -11.85
C ARG A 103 -12.54 0.09 -12.44
N SER A 104 -12.22 -1.16 -12.74
CA SER A 104 -13.19 -2.14 -13.26
C SER A 104 -14.29 -2.43 -12.26
N ALA A 105 -13.94 -2.70 -10.99
CA ALA A 105 -14.92 -2.95 -9.93
C ALA A 105 -15.77 -1.70 -9.64
N GLY A 106 -15.14 -0.53 -9.70
CA GLY A 106 -15.81 0.75 -9.58
C GLY A 106 -16.84 1.00 -10.69
N ALA A 107 -16.50 0.70 -11.94
CA ALA A 107 -17.43 0.87 -13.05
C ALA A 107 -18.60 -0.13 -13.01
N SER A 108 -18.35 -1.39 -12.61
CA SER A 108 -19.39 -2.43 -12.57
C SER A 108 -20.20 -2.46 -11.28
N GLY A 109 -19.67 -1.92 -10.19
CA GLY A 109 -20.20 -2.12 -8.84
C GLY A 109 -19.98 -3.54 -8.28
N ASP A 110 -19.16 -4.38 -8.93
CA ASP A 110 -18.89 -5.77 -8.49
C ASP A 110 -17.81 -5.79 -7.39
N PHE A 111 -18.24 -5.65 -6.13
CA PHE A 111 -17.37 -5.70 -4.95
C PHE A 111 -17.48 -7.03 -4.21
N ARG A 112 -16.86 -8.08 -4.76
CA ARG A 112 -16.92 -9.42 -4.15
C ARG A 112 -16.25 -9.47 -2.78
N PRO A 113 -16.90 -10.02 -1.75
CA PRO A 113 -16.25 -10.21 -0.46
C PRO A 113 -15.11 -11.22 -0.57
N SER A 114 -14.04 -11.00 0.19
CA SER A 114 -12.92 -11.94 0.33
C SER A 114 -12.80 -12.36 1.80
N PRO A 115 -13.52 -13.42 2.22
CA PRO A 115 -13.53 -13.86 3.61
C PRO A 115 -12.12 -14.19 4.12
N SER A 116 -11.80 -13.73 5.32
CA SER A 116 -10.53 -14.02 6.00
C SER A 116 -10.70 -13.90 7.52
N ARG A 117 -9.64 -14.19 8.29
CA ARG A 117 -9.64 -13.98 9.75
C ARG A 117 -9.86 -12.52 10.17
N LEU A 118 -9.74 -11.57 9.24
CA LEU A 118 -10.04 -10.16 9.51
C LEU A 118 -11.54 -9.85 9.49
N CYS A 119 -12.38 -10.77 9.00
CA CYS A 119 -13.83 -10.58 8.98
C CYS A 119 -14.41 -10.42 10.39
N ASP A 120 -13.81 -11.06 11.39
CA ASP A 120 -14.21 -10.97 12.81
C ASP A 120 -14.13 -9.52 13.35
N TRP A 121 -13.37 -8.65 12.69
CA TRP A 121 -13.08 -7.27 13.12
C TRP A 121 -13.62 -6.24 12.10
N CYS A 122 -14.34 -6.70 11.07
CA CYS A 122 -14.83 -5.85 9.99
C CYS A 122 -16.09 -5.10 10.43
N ALA A 123 -16.03 -3.77 10.44
CA ALA A 123 -17.19 -2.91 10.76
C ALA A 123 -18.39 -3.08 9.82
N HIS A 124 -18.20 -3.67 8.64
CA HIS A 124 -19.23 -3.88 7.63
C HIS A 124 -19.80 -5.31 7.63
N GLN A 125 -19.46 -6.16 8.61
CA GLN A 125 -19.88 -7.57 8.62
C GLN A 125 -21.40 -7.75 8.51
N ALA A 126 -22.18 -6.92 9.22
CA ALA A 126 -23.65 -6.97 9.20
C ALA A 126 -24.26 -6.70 7.80
N LEU A 127 -23.53 -6.02 6.92
CA LEU A 127 -23.95 -5.70 5.54
C LEU A 127 -23.32 -6.64 4.50
N CYS A 128 -22.44 -7.55 4.91
CA CYS A 128 -21.63 -8.36 4.01
C CYS A 128 -22.40 -9.59 3.50
N PRO A 129 -22.49 -9.83 2.18
CA PRO A 129 -23.17 -11.00 1.61
C PRO A 129 -22.61 -12.35 2.08
N ALA A 130 -21.31 -12.41 2.40
CA ALA A 130 -20.70 -13.63 2.93
C ALA A 130 -21.25 -14.05 4.31
N PHE A 131 -21.95 -13.14 4.99
CA PHE A 131 -22.61 -13.35 6.28
C PHE A 131 -24.14 -13.17 6.17
N GLY A 132 -24.70 -13.21 4.97
CA GLY A 132 -26.13 -13.01 4.71
C GLY A 132 -26.60 -11.55 4.76
N GLY A 133 -25.69 -10.58 4.91
CA GLY A 133 -26.00 -9.16 4.88
C GLY A 133 -26.27 -8.64 3.46
N THR A 134 -26.94 -7.49 3.38
CA THR A 134 -27.21 -6.81 2.10
C THR A 134 -26.47 -5.46 2.06
N PRO A 135 -25.55 -5.26 1.10
CA PRO A 135 -24.89 -3.97 0.89
C PRO A 135 -25.90 -2.88 0.51
N PRO A 136 -25.64 -1.61 0.85
CA PRO A 136 -26.43 -0.50 0.34
C PRO A 136 -26.33 -0.39 -1.19
N PRO A 137 -27.31 0.24 -1.86
CA PRO A 137 -27.22 0.52 -3.29
C PRO A 137 -25.93 1.27 -3.63
N TYR A 138 -25.20 0.79 -4.64
CA TYR A 138 -23.98 1.45 -5.09
C TYR A 138 -24.34 2.75 -5.85
N PRO A 139 -23.82 3.92 -5.45
CA PRO A 139 -24.17 5.19 -6.09
C PRO A 139 -23.56 5.38 -7.49
N GLY A 140 -22.78 4.40 -7.98
CA GLY A 140 -21.99 4.52 -9.21
C GLY A 140 -20.59 5.06 -8.95
N TRP A 141 -19.73 4.97 -9.98
CA TRP A 141 -18.40 5.55 -9.93
C TRP A 141 -18.50 7.08 -9.93
N PRO A 142 -17.66 7.79 -9.15
CA PRO A 142 -17.62 9.24 -9.21
C PRO A 142 -17.39 9.68 -10.65
N ALA A 143 -18.27 10.54 -11.19
CA ALA A 143 -17.95 11.22 -12.44
C ALA A 143 -16.66 12.02 -12.22
N GLU A 144 -15.71 11.93 -13.15
CA GLU A 144 -14.51 12.77 -13.08
C GLU A 144 -14.97 14.23 -12.99
N PRO A 145 -14.45 15.03 -12.04
CA PRO A 145 -14.65 16.46 -12.10
C PRO A 145 -14.12 16.93 -13.45
N ALA A 146 -14.93 17.73 -14.18
CA ALA A 146 -14.50 18.34 -15.42
C ALA A 146 -13.16 19.06 -15.18
N ALA A 147 -12.15 18.70 -15.98
CA ALA A 147 -10.82 19.28 -15.94
C ALA A 147 -10.86 20.80 -16.20
#